data_AF-A0A926GSF7-F1
#
_entry.id   AF-A0A926GSF7-F1
#
_cell.length_a   1.000
_cell.length_b   1.000
_cell.length_c   1.000
_cell.angle_alpha   90.00
_cell.angle_beta   90.00
_cell.angle_gamma   90.00
#
_symmetry.space_group_name_H-M   'P 1'
#
loop_
_entity.id
_entity.type
_entity.pdbx_description
1 polymer ?
#
loop_
_entity_poly.entity_id
_entity_poly.type
_entity_poly.pdbx_seq_one_letter_code
_entity_poly.pdbx_strand_id
1 'polypeptide(L)'
;MTDLDTARLLPWTGEGRKPCYLVTDGTGYLARLADIVEAVQLDMADELLGHADDLLADRRATPDQLRFLLARMSEALTDVRRIAVSRGRNR
;
A
#
# COMPACT_ATOMS: atom_id res chain seq x y z
N MET A 1 -11.63 -12.20 -26.22
CA MET A 1 -10.72 -12.71 -25.17
C MET A 1 -10.14 -11.47 -24.51
N THR A 2 -10.68 -11.06 -23.36
CA THR A 2 -10.20 -9.86 -22.65
C THR A 2 -8.75 -10.10 -22.25
N ASP A 3 -7.87 -9.25 -22.74
CA ASP A 3 -6.45 -9.32 -22.46
C ASP A 3 -6.25 -9.09 -20.95
N LEU A 4 -5.67 -10.07 -20.26
CA LEU A 4 -5.38 -9.95 -18.82
C LEU A 4 -4.32 -8.86 -18.54
N ASP A 5 -3.68 -8.33 -19.59
CA ASP A 5 -2.83 -7.13 -19.55
C ASP A 5 -3.60 -5.84 -19.21
N THR A 6 -4.93 -5.86 -19.23
CA THR A 6 -5.79 -4.73 -18.79
C THR A 6 -6.27 -4.84 -17.34
N ALA A 7 -5.85 -5.88 -16.60
CA ALA A 7 -6.29 -6.12 -15.23
C ALA A 7 -5.36 -5.46 -14.19
N ARG A 8 -5.79 -4.32 -13.66
CA ARG A 8 -5.12 -3.61 -12.56
C ARG A 8 -5.41 -4.26 -11.21
N LEU A 9 -4.39 -4.53 -10.40
CA LEU A 9 -4.57 -4.92 -9.00
C LEU A 9 -5.01 -3.70 -8.18
N LEU A 10 -6.15 -3.77 -7.50
CA LEU A 10 -6.64 -2.67 -6.67
C LEU A 10 -5.89 -2.58 -5.35
N PRO A 11 -5.67 -1.38 -4.77
CA PRO A 11 -4.90 -1.21 -3.53
C PRO A 11 -5.60 -1.74 -2.28
N TRP A 12 -6.91 -2.02 -2.35
CA TRP A 12 -7.69 -2.68 -1.29
C TRP A 12 -7.91 -4.17 -1.58
N THR A 13 -8.20 -4.93 -0.52
CA THR A 13 -8.63 -6.34 -0.63
C THR A 13 -10.14 -6.44 -0.76
N GLY A 14 -10.61 -7.50 -1.43
CA GLY A 14 -12.01 -7.89 -1.42
C GLY A 14 -12.37 -8.76 -0.24
N GLU A 15 -13.53 -9.40 -0.33
CA GLU A 15 -14.01 -10.35 0.68
C GLU A 15 -12.96 -11.43 1.00
N GLY A 16 -12.80 -11.71 2.29
CA GLY A 16 -11.83 -12.70 2.77
C GLY A 16 -10.36 -12.33 2.54
N ARG A 17 -10.04 -11.03 2.43
CA ARG A 17 -8.67 -10.51 2.18
C ARG A 17 -8.09 -10.94 0.82
N LYS A 18 -8.93 -11.38 -0.11
CA LYS A 18 -8.48 -11.82 -1.43
C LYS A 18 -8.05 -10.61 -2.29
N PRO A 19 -7.05 -10.77 -3.18
CA PRO A 19 -6.73 -9.76 -4.18
C PRO A 19 -7.95 -9.39 -5.03
N CYS A 20 -8.11 -8.11 -5.34
CA CYS A 20 -9.15 -7.61 -6.22
C CYS A 20 -8.54 -6.99 -7.46
N TYR A 21 -9.09 -7.31 -8.62
CA TYR A 21 -8.61 -6.82 -9.90
C TYR A 21 -9.71 -6.00 -10.59
N LEU A 22 -9.31 -4.92 -11.23
CA LEU A 22 -10.14 -4.07 -12.06
C LEU A 22 -9.69 -4.23 -13.52
N VAL A 23 -10.59 -4.70 -14.39
CA VAL A 23 -10.35 -4.69 -15.84
C VAL A 23 -10.68 -3.29 -16.35
N THR A 24 -9.67 -2.56 -16.81
CA THR A 24 -9.78 -1.16 -17.23
C THR A 24 -8.68 -0.82 -18.23
N ASP A 25 -8.92 0.16 -19.09
CA ASP A 25 -7.90 0.82 -19.90
C ASP A 25 -7.08 1.86 -19.11
N GLY A 26 -7.23 1.89 -17.78
CA GLY A 26 -6.62 2.87 -16.89
C GLY A 26 -7.48 4.12 -16.68
N THR A 27 -8.64 4.22 -17.33
CA THR A 27 -9.55 5.35 -17.19
C THR A 27 -10.81 4.98 -16.39
N GLY A 28 -11.53 5.99 -15.91
CA GLY A 28 -12.80 5.83 -15.20
C GLY A 28 -12.73 6.01 -13.68
N TYR A 29 -13.89 5.90 -13.04
CA TYR A 29 -14.06 6.23 -11.62
C TYR A 29 -13.24 5.33 -10.69
N LEU A 30 -13.27 4.01 -10.91
CA LEU A 30 -12.56 3.05 -10.06
C LEU A 30 -11.03 3.16 -10.21
N ALA A 31 -10.54 3.49 -11.41
CA ALA A 31 -9.11 3.75 -11.61
C ALA A 31 -8.65 4.98 -10.82
N ARG A 32 -9.41 6.10 -10.88
CA ARG A 32 -9.13 7.29 -10.07
C ARG A 32 -9.23 7.03 -8.57
N LEU A 33 -10.22 6.24 -8.14
CA LEU A 33 -10.35 5.86 -6.74
C LEU A 33 -9.14 5.01 -6.28
N ALA A 34 -8.66 4.11 -7.12
CA ALA A 34 -7.42 3.38 -6.85
C ALA A 34 -6.23 4.33 -6.70
N ASP A 35 -6.07 5.32 -7.59
CA ASP A 35 -4.99 6.31 -7.48
C ASP A 35 -5.05 7.12 -6.18
N ILE A 36 -6.24 7.53 -5.74
CA ILE A 36 -6.45 8.25 -4.48
C ILE A 36 -6.07 7.38 -3.28
N VAL A 37 -6.53 6.12 -3.25
CA VAL A 37 -6.20 5.21 -2.14
C VAL A 37 -4.72 4.90 -2.11
N GLU A 38 -4.08 4.71 -3.27
CA GLU A 38 -2.63 4.54 -3.37
C GLU A 38 -1.88 5.75 -2.80
N ALA A 39 -2.31 6.98 -3.15
CA ALA A 39 -1.70 8.20 -2.62
C ALA A 39 -1.81 8.27 -1.09
N VAL A 40 -3.01 8.03 -0.53
CA VAL A 40 -3.23 8.02 0.93
C VAL A 40 -2.38 6.96 1.63
N GLN A 41 -2.24 5.76 1.04
CA GLN A 41 -1.38 4.71 1.60
C GLN A 41 0.10 5.08 1.58
N LEU A 42 0.57 5.78 0.54
CA LEU A 42 1.95 6.27 0.47
C LEU A 42 2.19 7.39 1.47
N ASP A 43 1.26 8.35 1.60
CA ASP A 43 1.37 9.43 2.59
C ASP A 43 1.44 8.87 4.02
N MET A 44 0.59 7.88 4.35
CA MET A 44 0.65 7.18 5.65
C MET A 44 1.98 6.44 5.87
N ALA A 45 2.58 5.88 4.81
CA ALA A 45 3.87 5.23 4.89
C ALA A 45 4.99 6.25 5.18
N ASP A 46 4.94 7.42 4.55
CA ASP A 46 5.88 8.52 4.78
C ASP A 46 5.76 9.07 6.22
N GLU A 47 4.53 9.25 6.73
CA GLU A 47 4.31 9.61 8.14
C GLU A 47 4.90 8.57 9.11
N LEU A 48 4.71 7.27 8.80
CA LEU A 48 5.25 6.19 9.61
C LEU A 48 6.79 6.15 9.58
N LEU A 49 7.40 6.48 8.44
CA LEU A 49 8.85 6.62 8.33
C LEU A 49 9.37 7.76 9.22
N GLY A 50 8.68 8.91 9.23
CA GLY A 50 9.03 10.01 10.15
C GLY A 50 8.95 9.59 11.63
N HIS A 51 7.90 8.85 12.00
CA HIS A 51 7.79 8.33 13.37
C HIS A 51 8.87 7.29 13.71
N ALA A 52 9.32 6.51 12.73
CA ALA A 52 10.41 5.58 12.92
C ALA A 52 11.74 6.30 13.19
N ASP A 53 12.01 7.38 12.45
CA ASP A 53 13.22 8.19 12.67
C ASP A 53 13.24 8.79 14.08
N ASP A 54 12.11 9.35 14.53
CA ASP A 54 11.95 9.88 15.88
C ASP A 54 12.18 8.81 16.96
N LEU A 55 11.56 7.63 16.81
CA LEU A 55 11.65 6.55 17.79
C LEU A 55 13.04 5.92 17.83
N LEU A 56 13.71 5.80 16.69
CA LEU A 56 15.09 5.28 16.60
C LEU A 56 16.11 6.26 17.20
N ALA A 57 15.83 7.56 17.16
CA ALA A 57 16.66 8.57 17.81
C ALA A 57 16.48 8.59 19.34
N ASP A 58 15.32 8.14 19.86
CA ASP A 58 15.05 8.09 21.30
C ASP A 58 15.70 6.88 21.98
N ARG A 59 16.77 7.13 22.76
CA ARG A 59 17.45 6.10 23.57
C ARG A 59 16.59 5.51 24.69
N ARG A 60 15.43 6.10 24.99
CA ARG A 60 14.48 5.59 25.98
C ARG A 60 13.37 4.75 25.35
N ALA A 61 13.36 4.59 24.02
CA ALA A 61 12.39 3.76 23.33
C ALA A 61 12.40 2.33 23.90
N THR A 62 11.22 1.85 24.25
CA THR A 62 11.04 0.52 24.86
C THR A 62 10.96 -0.55 23.77
N PRO A 63 11.30 -1.82 24.10
CA PRO A 63 11.11 -2.94 23.18
C PRO A 63 9.67 -3.10 22.67
N ASP A 64 8.67 -2.73 23.47
CA ASP A 64 7.26 -2.78 23.03
C ASP A 64 6.93 -1.72 22.00
N GLN A 65 7.44 -0.49 22.16
CA GLN A 65 7.29 0.57 21.16
C GLN A 65 7.96 0.17 19.84
N LEU A 66 9.17 -0.42 19.90
CA LEU A 66 9.88 -0.90 18.71
C LEU A 66 9.13 -2.06 18.03
N ARG A 67 8.60 -3.02 18.81
CA ARG A 67 7.77 -4.12 18.26
C ARG A 67 6.51 -3.60 17.58
N PHE A 68 5.84 -2.63 18.20
CA PHE A 68 4.67 -1.99 17.61
C PHE A 68 5.02 -1.29 16.30
N LEU A 69 6.09 -0.47 16.28
CA LEU A 69 6.57 0.19 15.07
C LEU A 69 6.87 -0.82 13.96
N LEU A 70 7.58 -1.91 14.27
CA LEU A 70 7.91 -2.95 13.31
C LEU A 70 6.67 -3.62 12.70
N ALA A 71 5.63 -3.85 13.51
CA ALA A 71 4.35 -4.38 13.05
C ALA A 71 3.66 -3.41 12.09
N ARG A 72 3.60 -2.11 12.43
CA ARG A 72 3.04 -1.07 11.56
C ARG A 72 3.82 -0.95 10.26
N MET A 73 5.15 -1.03 10.31
CA MET A 73 6.01 -0.99 9.13
C MET A 73 5.77 -2.19 8.20
N SER A 74 5.57 -3.39 8.77
CA SER A 74 5.25 -4.59 8.00
C SER A 74 3.92 -4.46 7.25
N GLU A 75 2.90 -3.86 7.89
CA GLU A 75 1.63 -3.53 7.23
C GLU A 75 1.81 -2.52 6.09
N ALA A 76 2.49 -1.40 6.36
CA ALA A 76 2.73 -0.36 5.35
C ALA A 76 3.54 -0.88 4.15
N LEU A 77 4.59 -1.69 4.39
CA LEU A 77 5.38 -2.30 3.32
C LEU A 77 4.57 -3.31 2.48
N THR A 78 3.61 -4.00 3.10
CA THR A 78 2.69 -4.88 2.36
C THR A 78 1.83 -4.08 1.39
N ASP A 79 1.32 -2.94 1.84
CA ASP A 79 0.54 -2.02 1.02
C ASP A 79 1.40 -1.40 -0.09
N VAL A 80 2.57 -0.83 0.23
CA VAL A 80 3.52 -0.27 -0.75
C VAL A 80 3.90 -1.31 -1.82
N ARG A 81 4.20 -2.55 -1.41
CA ARG A 81 4.48 -3.65 -2.35
C ARG A 81 3.30 -3.92 -3.27
N ARG A 82 2.07 -3.88 -2.75
CA ARG A 82 0.85 -4.07 -3.54
C ARG A 82 0.69 -2.98 -4.60
N ILE A 83 0.95 -1.72 -4.24
CA ILE A 83 0.94 -0.57 -5.16
C ILE A 83 1.99 -0.76 -6.26
N ALA A 84 3.22 -1.13 -5.88
CA ALA A 84 4.30 -1.37 -6.83
C ALA A 84 3.95 -2.49 -7.84
N VAL A 85 3.33 -3.57 -7.38
CA VAL A 85 2.85 -4.66 -8.26
C VAL A 85 1.71 -4.18 -9.16
N SER A 86 0.77 -3.39 -8.64
CA SER A 86 -0.33 -2.81 -9.43
C SER A 86 0.21 -1.97 -10.59
N ARG A 87 1.13 -1.05 -10.30
CA ARG A 87 1.71 -0.13 -11.30
C ARG A 87 2.71 -0.81 -12.24
N GLY A 88 3.41 -1.84 -11.77
CA GLY A 88 4.39 -2.59 -12.57
C GLY A 88 3.77 -3.52 -13.62
N ARG A 89 2.50 -3.92 -13.46
CA ARG A 89 1.75 -4.72 -14.45
C ARG A 89 1.13 -3.89 -15.57
N ASN A 90 1.02 -2.57 -15.39
CA ASN A 90 0.44 -1.65 -16.36
C ASN A 90 1.54 -0.91 -17.19
N ARG A 91 2.69 -1.54 -17.43
CA ARG A 91 3.76 -1.05 -18.33
C ARG A 91 3.88 -1.98 -19.53
#